data_AF-A0A1F9D619-F1
#
_entry.id   AF-A0A1F9D619-F1
#
_cell.length_a   1.000
_cell.length_b   1.000
_cell.length_c   1.000
_cell.angle_alpha   90.00
_cell.angle_beta   90.00
_cell.angle_gamma   90.00
#
_symmetry.space_group_name_H-M   'P 1'
#
loop_
_entity.id
_entity.type
_entity.pdbx_description
1 polymer ?
#
loop_
_entity_poly.entity_id
_entity_poly.type
_entity_poly.pdbx_seq_one_letter_code
_entity_poly.pdbx_strand_id
1 'polypeptide(L)'
;MHPSLKRKVKASLKMILSDIYSGKALMDEFSGLRSFRVSSFRIIYIIKEPEHIELVALGPREHIYKETFRILQKGEGRSSGEREQAG
;
A
#
# COMPACT_ATOMS: atom_id res chain seq x y z
N MET A 1 10.00 9.43 -13.08
CA MET A 1 9.30 10.13 -11.98
C MET A 1 9.85 11.54 -11.85
N HIS A 2 9.01 12.58 -11.95
CA HIS A 2 9.49 13.97 -11.88
C HIS A 2 10.08 14.29 -10.50
N PRO A 3 11.21 15.05 -10.38
CA PRO A 3 11.89 15.30 -9.10
C PRO A 3 11.03 15.92 -8.01
N SER A 4 10.02 16.73 -8.36
CA SER A 4 9.09 17.32 -7.40
C SER A 4 8.16 16.26 -6.76
N LEU A 5 7.70 15.27 -7.54
CA LEU A 5 6.86 14.19 -7.03
C LEU A 5 7.66 13.31 -6.07
N LYS A 6 8.92 13.00 -6.38
CA LYS A 6 9.80 12.20 -5.49
C LYS A 6 9.96 12.85 -4.12
N ARG A 7 10.12 14.18 -4.08
CA ARG A 7 10.19 14.95 -2.83
C ARG A 7 8.89 14.86 -2.04
N LYS A 8 7.74 15.04 -2.69
CA LYS A 8 6.42 14.91 -2.06
C LYS A 8 6.19 13.51 -1.48
N VAL A 9 6.49 12.46 -2.25
CA VAL A 9 6.37 11.07 -1.80
C VAL A 9 7.23 10.80 -0.57
N LYS A 10 8.51 11.24 -0.57
CA LYS A 10 9.37 11.10 0.61
C LYS A 10 8.80 11.79 1.86
N ALA A 11 8.28 13.00 1.71
CA ALA A 11 7.66 13.73 2.82
C ALA A 11 6.41 12.99 3.33
N SER A 12 5.56 12.51 2.43
CA SER A 12 4.37 11.73 2.78
C SER A 12 4.72 10.41 3.48
N LEU A 13 5.77 9.71 3.08
CA LEU A 13 6.22 8.51 3.78
C LEU A 13 6.65 8.82 5.23
N LYS A 14 7.32 9.95 5.47
CA LYS A 14 7.63 10.38 6.85
C LYS A 14 6.36 10.62 7.67
N MET A 15 5.34 11.24 7.07
CA MET A 15 4.04 11.44 7.74
C MET A 15 3.37 10.11 8.08
N ILE A 16 3.38 9.14 7.16
CA ILE A 16 2.82 7.80 7.41
C ILE A 16 3.62 7.06 8.50
N LEU A 17 4.93 7.22 8.55
CA LEU A 17 5.74 6.59 9.61
C LEU A 17 5.54 7.26 10.98
N SER A 18 5.14 8.53 11.04
CA SER A 18 4.78 9.19 12.30
C SER A 18 3.39 8.80 12.81
N ASP A 19 2.48 8.44 11.92
CA ASP A 19 1.17 7.87 12.25
C ASP A 19 0.75 6.91 11.13
N ILE A 20 0.90 5.61 11.41
CA ILE A 20 0.58 4.54 10.46
C ILE A 20 -0.91 4.50 10.09
N TYR A 21 -1.78 5.11 10.89
CA TYR A 21 -3.22 5.19 10.65
C TYR A 21 -3.65 6.43 9.86
N SER A 22 -2.72 7.33 9.51
CA SER A 22 -2.99 8.59 8.79
C SER A 22 -3.58 8.42 7.38
N GLY A 23 -3.44 7.25 6.77
CA GLY A 23 -4.10 6.88 5.51
C GLY A 23 -5.56 6.47 5.71
N LYS A 24 -6.42 6.74 4.73
CA LYS A 24 -7.81 6.27 4.74
C LYS A 24 -7.86 4.75 4.62
N ALA A 25 -8.53 4.07 5.54
CA ALA A 25 -8.85 2.66 5.41
C ALA A 25 -9.69 2.44 4.15
N LEU A 26 -9.35 1.40 3.39
CA LEU A 26 -10.12 0.94 2.23
C LEU A 26 -11.06 -0.19 2.66
N MET A 27 -12.11 -0.42 1.86
CA MET A 27 -13.17 -1.40 2.11
C MET A 27 -13.21 -2.42 0.97
N ASP A 28 -14.15 -3.37 1.06
CA ASP A 28 -14.43 -4.38 0.05
C ASP A 28 -13.18 -5.19 -0.32
N GLU A 29 -12.88 -5.35 -1.62
CA GLU A 29 -11.71 -6.09 -2.12
C GLU A 29 -10.35 -5.47 -1.71
N PHE A 30 -10.35 -4.30 -1.09
CA PHE A 30 -9.18 -3.61 -0.57
C PHE A 30 -9.16 -3.52 0.96
N SER A 31 -10.04 -4.26 1.64
CA SER A 31 -10.04 -4.34 3.11
C SER A 31 -8.65 -4.69 3.64
N GLY A 32 -8.24 -4.04 4.73
CA GLY A 32 -6.89 -4.16 5.29
C GLY A 32 -5.83 -3.28 4.63
N LEU A 33 -6.14 -2.62 3.51
CA LEU A 33 -5.28 -1.60 2.91
C LEU A 33 -5.61 -0.20 3.41
N ARG A 34 -4.63 0.69 3.31
CA ARG A 34 -4.77 2.13 3.53
C ARG A 34 -4.30 2.93 2.32
N SER A 35 -4.98 4.03 2.07
CA SER A 35 -4.68 4.98 0.98
C SER A 35 -4.30 6.35 1.55
N PHE A 36 -3.09 6.81 1.26
CA PHE A 36 -2.61 8.16 1.59
C PHE A 36 -2.50 9.03 0.33
N ARG A 37 -3.00 10.27 0.36
CA ARG A 37 -2.99 11.18 -0.80
C ARG A 37 -1.65 11.92 -0.91
N VAL A 38 -1.06 11.91 -2.10
CA VAL A 38 0.14 12.70 -2.44
C VAL A 38 -0.14 13.50 -3.71
N SER A 39 -0.65 14.73 -3.58
CA SER A 39 -1.06 15.56 -4.73
C SER A 39 -2.16 14.84 -5.57
N SER A 40 -1.87 14.43 -6.81
CA SER A 40 -2.74 13.62 -7.69
C SER A 40 -2.47 12.11 -7.60
N PHE A 41 -1.48 11.71 -6.80
CA PHE A 41 -1.07 10.33 -6.58
C PHE A 41 -1.62 9.79 -5.25
N ARG A 42 -1.58 8.47 -5.11
CA ARG A 42 -1.92 7.73 -3.90
C ARG A 42 -0.79 6.78 -3.55
N ILE A 43 -0.46 6.68 -2.26
CA ILE A 43 0.32 5.58 -1.69
C ILE A 43 -0.69 4.59 -1.11
N ILE A 44 -0.63 3.34 -1.56
CA ILE A 44 -1.39 2.23 -1.00
C ILE A 44 -0.46 1.38 -0.16
N TYR A 45 -0.84 1.13 1.09
CA TYR A 45 0.00 0.40 2.04
C TYR A 45 -0.83 -0.47 2.99
N ILE A 46 -0.18 -1.45 3.60
CA ILE A 46 -0.73 -2.33 4.64
C ILE A 46 -0.01 -1.98 5.95
N ILE A 47 -0.72 -2.03 7.08
CA ILE A 47 -0.09 -2.01 8.40
C ILE A 47 0.29 -3.44 8.79
N LYS A 48 1.55 -3.66 9.15
CA LYS A 48 2.08 -4.93 9.65
C LYS A 48 2.55 -4.75 11.09
N GLU A 49 2.19 -5.68 11.95
CA GLU A 49 2.66 -5.69 13.32
C GLU A 49 4.16 -6.02 13.41
N PRO A 50 4.91 -5.50 14.40
CA PRO A 50 4.42 -4.59 15.44
C PRO A 50 4.22 -3.13 14.99
N GLU A 51 5.05 -2.58 14.09
CA GLU A 51 5.01 -1.15 13.71
C GLU A 51 5.56 -0.88 12.29
N HIS A 52 5.29 -1.76 11.33
CA HIS A 52 5.77 -1.60 9.96
C HIS A 52 4.64 -1.31 8.98
N ILE A 53 5.00 -0.64 7.88
CA ILE A 53 4.11 -0.54 6.72
C ILE A 53 4.72 -1.29 5.54
N GLU A 54 3.88 -1.94 4.76
CA GLU A 54 4.27 -2.53 3.48
C GLU A 54 3.66 -1.69 2.35
N LEU A 55 4.50 -1.19 1.44
CA LEU A 55 4.02 -0.44 0.28
C LEU A 55 3.52 -1.39 -0.79
N VAL A 56 2.23 -1.30 -1.11
CA VAL A 56 1.59 -2.13 -2.13
C VAL A 56 1.70 -1.45 -3.50
N ALA A 57 1.38 -0.15 -3.56
CA ALA A 57 1.40 0.58 -4.83
C ALA A 57 1.58 2.10 -4.63
N LEU A 58 2.14 2.77 -5.64
CA LEU A 58 2.24 4.23 -5.71
C LEU A 58 1.90 4.65 -7.14
N GLY A 59 0.86 5.48 -7.31
CA GLY A 59 0.45 5.87 -8.67
C GLY A 59 -0.67 6.90 -8.71
N PRO A 60 -1.03 7.37 -9.92
CA PRO A 60 -2.14 8.30 -10.13
C PRO A 60 -3.47 7.72 -9.66
N ARG A 61 -4.36 8.58 -9.14
CA ARG A 61 -5.69 8.14 -8.66
C ARG A 61 -6.50 7.39 -9.71
N GLU A 62 -6.35 7.73 -10.99
CA GLU A 62 -7.08 7.14 -12.12
C GLU A 62 -6.82 5.65 -12.31
N HIS A 63 -5.64 5.16 -11.93
CA HIS A 63 -5.22 3.78 -12.23
C HIS A 63 -4.80 2.97 -11.00
N ILE A 64 -4.55 3.63 -9.86
CA ILE A 64 -3.95 2.98 -8.69
C ILE A 64 -4.77 1.79 -8.17
N TYR A 65 -6.11 1.88 -8.14
CA TYR A 65 -6.94 0.78 -7.64
C TYR A 65 -6.90 -0.45 -8.57
N LYS A 66 -6.89 -0.22 -9.89
CA LYS A 66 -6.74 -1.30 -10.87
C LYS A 66 -5.38 -1.98 -10.75
N GLU A 67 -4.32 -1.20 -10.53
CA GLU A 67 -2.97 -1.73 -10.31
C GLU A 67 -2.88 -2.50 -8.99
N THR A 68 -3.42 -1.96 -7.90
CA THR A 68 -3.50 -2.64 -6.61
C THR A 68 -4.25 -3.96 -6.74
N PHE A 69 -5.41 -4.00 -7.40
CA PHE A 69 -6.17 -5.23 -7.61
C PHE A 69 -5.35 -6.30 -8.33
N ARG A 70 -4.63 -5.92 -9.40
CA ARG A 70 -3.73 -6.85 -10.12
C ARG A 70 -2.59 -7.38 -9.25
N ILE A 71 -2.08 -6.57 -8.32
CA ILE A 71 -1.01 -6.97 -7.40
C ILE A 71 -1.55 -7.97 -6.39
N LEU A 72 -2.72 -7.71 -5.81
CA LEU A 72 -3.38 -8.63 -4.86
C LEU A 72 -3.62 -10.01 -5.51
N GLN A 73 -4.20 -10.03 -6.71
CA GLN A 73 -4.45 -11.27 -7.47
C GLN A 73 -3.17 -12.08 -7.78
N LYS A 74 -2.02 -11.41 -7.94
CA LYS A 74 -0.73 -12.07 -8.17
C LYS A 74 -0.07 -12.54 -6.86
N GLY A 75 -0.36 -11.88 -5.75
CA GLY A 75 0.15 -12.23 -4.42
C GLY A 75 -0.52 -13.48 -3.85
N GLU A 76 -1.83 -13.63 -4.05
CA GLU A 76 -2.62 -14.78 -3.55
C GLU A 76 -2.16 -16.13 -4.11
N GLY A 77 -1.54 -16.15 -5.30
CA GLY A 77 -0.96 -17.36 -5.89
C GLY A 77 0.40 -17.79 -5.31
N ARG A 78 1.01 -17.02 -4.39
CA ARG A 78 2.32 -17.34 -3.79
C ARG A 78 2.26 -17.70 -2.29
N SER A 79 1.20 -17.33 -1.58
CA SER A 79 1.11 -17.47 -0.11
C SER A 79 0.36 -18.70 0.39
N SER A 80 -0.19 -19.54 -0.49
CA SER A 80 -0.95 -20.75 -0.14
C SER A 80 -0.12 -22.06 -0.21
N GLY A 81 1.17 -22.01 -0.53
CA GLY A 81 2.01 -23.20 -0.72
C GLY A 81 3.01 -23.57 0.38
N GLU A 82 3.19 -22.76 1.44
CA GLU A 82 4.31 -22.96 2.40
C GLU A 82 3.91 -23.05 3.88
N ARG A 83 2.62 -23.16 4.22
CA ARG A 83 2.17 -23.28 5.63
C ARG A 83 1.72 -24.68 6.06
N GLU A 84 1.88 -25.69 5.21
CA GLU A 84 1.53 -27.07 5.53
C GLU A 84 2.78 -27.96 5.39
N GLN A 85 3.74 -27.77 6.31
CA GLN A 85 4.81 -28.74 6.64
C GLN A 85 5.65 -28.19 7.82
N ALA A 86 5.00 -28.06 8.97
CA ALA A 86 5.67 -27.97 10.27
C ALA A 86 4.68 -28.45 11.34
N GLY A 87 4.43 -29.75 11.32
CA GLY A 87 3.68 -30.49 12.32
C GLY A 87 4.34 -31.85 12.50
#